data_AF-A0A8T3SM93-F1
#
_entry.id   AF-A0A8T3SM93-F1
#
_cell.length_a   1.000
_cell.length_b   1.000
_cell.length_c   1.000
_cell.angle_alpha   90.00
_cell.angle_beta   90.00
_cell.angle_gamma   90.00
#
_symmetry.space_group_name_H-M   'P 1'
#
loop_
_entity.id
_entity.type
_entity.pdbx_description
1 polymer ?
#
loop_
_entity_poly.entity_id
_entity_poly.type
_entity_poly.pdbx_seq_one_letter_code
_entity_poly.pdbx_strand_id
1 'polypeptide(L)'
;MACFANVPLTFDATVGSAGVVDCPGQHEPAWVYCPADGRLTLVGETRKVGAPFLLVAVDPAGGISLSQYSFDTNVRITGHYDDPAAQTCREIQPLPEESPRPVAEVIQACRPTFVVTQVVPLEP
;
A
#
# COMPACT_ATOMS: atom_id res chain seq x y z
N MET A 1 -9.39 -10.16 15.69
CA MET A 1 -8.57 -9.57 14.61
C MET A 1 -8.55 -10.60 13.49
N ALA A 2 -9.01 -10.26 12.29
CA ALA A 2 -8.99 -11.20 11.17
C ALA A 2 -7.59 -11.18 10.52
N CYS A 3 -6.98 -12.35 10.34
CA CYS A 3 -5.71 -12.50 9.61
C CYS A 3 -6.05 -12.84 8.16
N PHE A 4 -5.99 -11.84 7.27
CA PHE A 4 -6.24 -12.06 5.85
C PHE A 4 -5.00 -12.60 5.11
N ALA A 5 -3.80 -12.50 5.70
CA ALA A 5 -2.55 -12.98 5.10
C ALA A 5 -2.48 -12.65 3.60
N ASN A 6 -2.05 -13.60 2.77
CA ASN A 6 -1.99 -13.47 1.32
C ASN A 6 -3.30 -13.83 0.60
N VAL A 7 -4.44 -13.88 1.30
CA VAL A 7 -5.73 -14.14 0.67
C VAL A 7 -6.16 -12.90 -0.12
N PRO A 8 -6.54 -13.03 -1.40
CA PRO A 8 -7.07 -11.92 -2.18
C PRO A 8 -8.35 -11.35 -1.54
N LEU A 9 -8.37 -10.03 -1.37
CA LEU A 9 -9.52 -9.25 -0.92
C LEU A 9 -9.98 -8.33 -2.05
N THR A 10 -11.28 -8.33 -2.30
CA THR A 10 -11.90 -7.45 -3.29
C THR A 10 -12.89 -6.50 -2.62
N PHE A 11 -12.79 -5.21 -2.90
CA PHE A 11 -13.70 -4.20 -2.38
C PHE A 11 -13.81 -2.99 -3.31
N ASP A 12 -14.92 -2.26 -3.18
CA ASP A 12 -15.16 -1.02 -3.92
C ASP A 12 -14.58 0.16 -3.14
N ALA A 13 -13.74 0.94 -3.81
CA ALA A 13 -13.05 2.09 -3.25
C ALA A 13 -13.10 3.28 -4.21
N THR A 14 -12.73 4.43 -3.68
CA THR A 14 -12.55 5.66 -4.41
C THR A 14 -11.06 6.03 -4.36
N VAL A 15 -10.51 6.37 -5.53
CA VAL A 15 -9.10 6.77 -5.67
C VAL A 15 -8.90 8.16 -5.08
N GLY A 16 -8.05 8.24 -4.06
CA GLY A 16 -7.55 9.49 -3.50
C GLY A 16 -6.15 9.81 -4.01
N SER A 17 -5.67 11.02 -3.74
CA SER A 17 -4.28 11.38 -4.00
C SER A 17 -3.35 10.60 -3.06
N ALA A 18 -2.30 10.01 -3.63
CA ALA A 18 -1.16 9.59 -2.84
C ALA A 18 -0.41 10.84 -2.35
N GLY A 19 0.04 10.81 -1.10
CA GLY A 19 0.92 11.84 -0.56
C GLY A 19 2.38 11.40 -0.64
N VAL A 20 3.29 12.34 -0.43
CA VAL A 20 4.67 12.00 -0.07
C VAL A 20 4.63 11.33 1.30
N VAL A 21 4.94 10.03 1.35
CA VAL A 21 5.17 9.34 2.61
C VAL A 21 6.64 9.57 2.96
N ASP A 22 6.90 10.29 4.04
CA ASP A 22 8.24 10.43 4.58
C ASP A 22 8.56 9.17 5.40
N CYS A 23 9.32 8.26 4.79
CA CYS A 23 9.75 7.04 5.46
C CYS A 23 11.15 7.21 6.03
N PRO A 24 11.34 6.96 7.33
CA PRO A 24 12.67 7.03 7.94
C PRO A 24 13.57 5.94 7.36
N GLY A 25 14.78 6.33 6.95
CA GLY A 25 15.79 5.43 6.37
C GLY A 25 15.44 4.92 4.97
N GLN A 26 16.36 4.15 4.37
CA GLN A 26 16.15 3.50 3.07
C GLN A 26 15.94 2.00 3.23
N HIS A 27 14.96 1.48 2.48
CA HIS A 27 14.48 0.11 2.59
C HIS A 27 14.34 -0.52 1.22
N GLU A 28 14.55 -1.83 1.15
CA GLU A 28 14.31 -2.63 -0.04
C GLU A 28 13.38 -3.80 0.26
N PRO A 29 12.33 -4.04 -0.55
CA PRO A 29 11.84 -3.17 -1.62
C PRO A 29 11.13 -1.91 -1.07
N ALA A 30 11.51 -0.74 -1.57
CA ALA A 30 10.97 0.55 -1.12
C ALA A 30 9.46 0.66 -1.32
N TRP A 31 8.93 0.12 -2.42
CA TRP A 31 7.51 0.19 -2.77
C TRP A 31 6.59 -0.58 -1.80
N VAL A 32 7.10 -1.60 -1.10
CA VAL A 32 6.35 -2.34 -0.06
C VAL A 32 6.47 -1.66 1.30
N TYR A 33 7.69 -1.27 1.67
CA TYR A 33 7.95 -0.69 2.98
C TYR A 33 7.37 0.73 3.11
N CYS A 34 7.43 1.50 2.03
CA CYS A 34 7.02 2.89 1.96
C CYS A 34 6.06 3.11 0.78
N PRO A 35 4.83 2.59 0.84
CA PRO A 35 3.88 2.70 -0.27
C PRO A 35 3.48 4.16 -0.51
N ALA A 36 3.86 4.68 -1.68
CA ALA A 36 3.49 6.02 -2.14
C ALA A 36 2.56 5.98 -3.37
N ASP A 37 2.08 4.80 -3.77
CA ASP A 37 1.38 4.60 -5.04
C ASP A 37 -0.08 5.06 -4.99
N GLY A 38 -0.72 5.01 -3.83
CA GLY A 38 -2.13 5.33 -3.75
C GLY A 38 -2.72 5.41 -2.35
N ARG A 39 -3.78 6.21 -2.26
CA ARG A 39 -4.72 6.24 -1.14
C ARG A 39 -6.07 5.74 -1.63
N LEU A 40 -6.64 4.75 -0.95
CA LEU A 40 -7.99 4.25 -1.21
C LEU A 40 -8.91 4.59 -0.04
N THR A 41 -10.11 5.06 -0.35
CA THR A 41 -11.19 5.25 0.64
C THR A 41 -12.35 4.36 0.23
N LEU A 42 -13.03 3.69 1.16
CA LEU A 42 -14.18 2.85 0.80
C LEU A 42 -15.29 3.70 0.16
N VAL A 43 -15.95 3.17 -0.87
CA VAL A 43 -17.10 3.85 -1.49
C VAL A 43 -18.17 4.11 -0.43
N GLY A 44 -18.66 5.34 -0.36
CA GLY A 44 -19.65 5.79 0.64
C GLY A 44 -19.06 6.50 1.87
N GLU A 45 -17.74 6.43 2.09
CA GLU A 45 -17.04 7.12 3.19
C GLU A 45 -16.35 8.43 2.76
N THR A 46 -16.32 8.72 1.46
CA THR A 46 -15.45 9.73 0.79
C THR A 46 -15.72 11.21 1.09
N ARG A 47 -16.70 11.55 1.93
CA ARG A 47 -17.12 12.95 2.13
C ARG A 47 -16.93 13.50 3.54
N LYS A 48 -16.21 12.77 4.42
CA LYS A 48 -15.94 13.21 5.79
C LYS A 48 -14.46 13.53 5.97
N VAL A 49 -14.16 14.71 6.51
CA VAL A 49 -12.83 15.00 7.04
C VAL A 49 -12.50 13.95 8.11
N GLY A 50 -11.35 13.30 8.00
CA GLY A 50 -10.96 12.19 8.87
C GLY A 50 -11.52 10.82 8.46
N ALA A 51 -12.14 10.70 7.28
CA ALA A 51 -12.54 9.39 6.75
C ALA A 51 -11.33 8.43 6.69
N PRO A 52 -11.50 7.18 7.16
CA PRO A 52 -10.43 6.20 7.14
C PRO A 52 -10.01 5.93 5.70
N PHE A 53 -8.71 5.78 5.51
CA PHE A 53 -8.14 5.46 4.21
C PHE A 53 -7.08 4.37 4.34
N LEU A 54 -6.83 3.70 3.24
CA LEU A 54 -5.81 2.68 3.11
C LEU A 54 -4.71 3.23 2.19
N LEU A 55 -3.47 3.28 2.71
CA LEU A 55 -2.30 3.40 1.85
C LEU A 55 -2.03 2.04 1.21
N VAL A 56 -1.79 2.04 -0.08
CA VAL A 56 -1.57 0.81 -0.84
C VAL A 56 -0.29 0.87 -1.63
N ALA A 57 0.33 -0.29 -1.75
CA ALA A 57 1.46 -0.53 -2.63
C ALA A 57 0.97 -1.08 -3.97
N VAL A 58 1.71 -0.77 -5.03
CA VAL A 58 1.58 -1.43 -6.32
C VAL A 58 2.95 -1.99 -6.70
N ASP A 59 3.01 -3.27 -7.08
CA ASP A 59 4.25 -3.84 -7.60
C ASP A 59 4.63 -3.11 -8.91
N PRO A 60 5.80 -2.45 -8.98
CA PRO A 60 6.24 -1.76 -10.19
C PRO A 60 6.37 -2.69 -11.40
N ALA A 61 6.60 -3.99 -11.19
CA ALA A 61 6.66 -4.99 -12.24
C ALA A 61 5.27 -5.47 -12.70
N GLY A 62 4.22 -5.22 -11.91
CA GLY A 62 2.85 -5.70 -12.15
C GLY A 62 2.05 -4.92 -13.20
N GLY A 63 2.57 -3.79 -13.69
CA GLY A 63 1.93 -2.99 -14.75
C GLY A 63 0.65 -2.26 -14.33
N ILE A 64 0.31 -2.25 -13.04
CA ILE A 64 -0.81 -1.48 -12.49
C ILE A 64 -0.31 -0.09 -12.14
N SER A 65 -1.17 0.91 -12.33
CA SER A 65 -0.89 2.29 -11.94
C SER A 65 -2.17 2.93 -11.42
N LEU A 66 -2.19 3.39 -10.17
CA LEU A 66 -3.35 4.11 -9.64
C LEU A 66 -3.41 5.57 -10.11
N SER A 67 -2.27 6.15 -10.51
CA SER A 67 -2.19 7.51 -11.03
C SER A 67 -2.89 7.69 -12.39
N GLN A 68 -3.28 6.60 -13.06
CA GLN A 68 -4.08 6.67 -14.29
C GLN A 68 -5.55 7.06 -14.04
N TYR A 69 -6.02 6.93 -12.79
CA TYR A 69 -7.38 7.28 -12.41
C TYR A 69 -7.44 8.70 -11.85
N SER A 70 -8.48 9.45 -12.22
CA SER A 70 -8.74 10.76 -11.63
C SER A 70 -9.05 10.64 -10.14
N PHE A 71 -8.74 11.70 -9.38
CA PHE A 71 -9.24 11.85 -8.01
C PHE A 71 -10.76 11.65 -7.97
N ASP A 72 -11.25 10.99 -6.93
CA ASP A 72 -12.65 10.61 -6.73
C ASP A 72 -13.22 9.56 -7.71
N THR A 73 -12.37 8.89 -8.51
CA THR A 73 -12.83 7.78 -9.36
C THR A 73 -13.19 6.57 -8.51
N ASN A 74 -14.40 6.03 -8.68
CA ASN A 74 -14.81 4.77 -8.07
C ASN A 74 -14.24 3.58 -8.84
N VAL A 75 -13.64 2.65 -8.11
CA VAL A 75 -12.95 1.47 -8.63
C VAL A 75 -13.25 0.26 -7.75
N ARG A 76 -13.31 -0.91 -8.35
CA ARG A 76 -13.21 -2.20 -7.66
C ARG A 76 -11.74 -2.61 -7.61
N ILE A 77 -11.23 -2.80 -6.41
CA ILE A 77 -9.83 -3.14 -6.14
C ILE A 77 -9.78 -4.60 -5.72
N THR A 78 -8.77 -5.33 -6.21
CA THR A 78 -8.34 -6.60 -5.63
C THR A 78 -6.88 -6.50 -5.23
N GLY A 79 -6.53 -7.08 -4.08
CA GLY A 79 -5.18 -7.11 -3.56
C GLY A 79 -5.06 -8.04 -2.36
N HIS A 80 -3.90 -8.04 -1.71
CA HIS A 80 -3.64 -8.89 -0.54
C HIS A 80 -2.67 -8.22 0.44
N TYR A 81 -2.64 -8.72 1.67
CA TYR A 81 -1.58 -8.44 2.63
C TYR A 81 -0.50 -9.52 2.53
N ASP A 82 0.59 -9.38 3.29
CA ASP A 82 1.65 -10.41 3.38
C ASP A 82 2.19 -10.86 2.02
N ASP A 83 2.42 -9.89 1.12
CA ASP A 83 2.98 -10.13 -0.20
C ASP A 83 4.36 -10.82 -0.09
N PRO A 84 4.72 -11.75 -1.00
CA PRO A 84 6.03 -12.40 -0.98
C PRO A 84 7.22 -11.42 -0.95
N ALA A 85 7.10 -10.24 -1.56
CA ALA A 85 8.13 -9.20 -1.52
C ALA A 85 8.41 -8.71 -0.09
N ALA A 86 7.41 -8.75 0.82
CA ALA A 86 7.59 -8.39 2.22
C ALA A 86 8.60 -9.31 2.94
N GLN A 87 8.76 -10.56 2.50
CA GLN A 87 9.74 -11.50 3.06
C GLN A 87 11.19 -11.13 2.74
N THR A 88 11.38 -10.23 1.77
CA THR A 88 12.71 -9.74 1.37
C THR A 88 13.03 -8.36 1.95
N CYS A 89 12.10 -7.79 2.72
CA CYS A 89 12.23 -6.47 3.30
C CYS A 89 13.45 -6.36 4.22
N ARG A 90 14.28 -5.35 3.95
CA ARG A 90 15.46 -5.02 4.76
C ARG A 90 15.74 -3.52 4.73
N GLU A 91 16.31 -3.02 5.81
CA GLU A 91 16.89 -1.68 5.85
C GLU A 91 18.26 -1.74 5.16
N ILE A 92 18.46 -0.87 4.16
CA ILE A 92 19.72 -0.74 3.43
C ILE A 92 20.52 0.48 3.90
N GLN A 93 19.85 1.47 4.48
CA GLN A 93 20.50 2.62 5.09
C GLN A 93 19.68 3.13 6.28
N PRO A 94 20.16 2.98 7.53
CA PRO A 94 19.52 3.57 8.69
C PRO A 94 19.69 5.10 8.71
N LEU A 95 18.93 5.79 9.57
CA LEU A 95 19.15 7.20 9.84
C LEU A 95 20.52 7.43 10.52
N PRO A 96 21.10 8.64 10.41
CA PRO A 96 22.31 8.98 11.13
C PRO A 96 22.15 8.71 12.63
N GLU A 97 23.18 8.12 13.25
CA GLU A 97 23.21 7.79 14.69
C GLU A 97 22.27 6.66 15.15
N GLU A 98 21.52 6.03 14.23
CA GLU A 98 20.72 4.83 14.51
C GLU A 98 21.46 3.54 14.19
N SER A 99 21.21 2.50 14.98
CA SER A 99 21.65 1.15 14.65
C SER A 99 20.70 0.52 13.62
N PRO A 100 21.21 -0.29 12.67
CA PRO A 100 20.36 -0.97 11.70
C PRO A 100 19.30 -1.83 12.38
N ARG A 101 18.06 -1.76 11.90
CA ARG A 101 16.99 -2.59 12.42
C ARG A 101 17.16 -4.06 12.04
N PRO A 102 16.81 -5.01 12.93
CA PRO A 102 16.83 -6.43 12.60
C PRO A 102 15.95 -6.73 11.38
N VAL A 103 16.44 -7.55 10.45
CA VAL A 103 15.69 -7.93 9.23
C VAL A 103 14.29 -8.47 9.55
N ALA A 104 14.16 -9.27 10.61
CA ALA A 104 12.87 -9.81 11.01
C ALA A 104 11.86 -8.71 11.39
N GLU A 105 12.30 -7.61 11.99
CA GLU A 105 11.46 -6.48 12.34
C GLU A 105 11.00 -5.72 11.08
N VAL A 106 11.92 -5.48 10.15
CA VAL A 106 11.61 -4.83 8.86
C VAL A 106 10.63 -5.67 8.04
N ILE A 107 10.79 -7.00 8.03
CA ILE A 107 9.82 -7.92 7.42
C ILE A 107 8.44 -7.74 8.07
N GLN A 108 8.33 -7.77 9.41
CA GLN A 108 7.03 -7.60 10.07
C GLN A 108 6.39 -6.23 9.77
N ALA A 109 7.20 -5.18 9.56
CA ALA A 109 6.71 -3.86 9.15
C ALA A 109 6.14 -3.83 7.73
N CYS A 110 6.66 -4.66 6.81
CA CYS A 110 6.17 -4.76 5.43
C CYS A 110 4.92 -5.63 5.25
N ARG A 111 4.74 -6.68 6.07
CA ARG A 111 3.60 -7.60 5.96
C ARG A 111 2.20 -6.95 6.01
N PRO A 112 1.95 -5.87 6.79
CA PRO A 112 0.65 -5.20 6.79
C PRO A 112 0.43 -4.25 5.60
N THR A 113 1.39 -4.10 4.68
CA THR A 113 1.16 -3.34 3.45
C THR A 113 0.18 -4.10 2.55
N PHE A 114 -0.89 -3.42 2.12
CA PHE A 114 -1.82 -3.98 1.15
C PHE A 114 -1.29 -3.74 -0.27
N VAL A 115 -1.05 -4.83 -1.00
CA VAL A 115 -0.56 -4.79 -2.38
C VAL A 115 -1.72 -4.98 -3.34
N VAL A 116 -1.94 -4.01 -4.22
CA VAL A 116 -2.99 -4.06 -5.24
C VAL A 116 -2.54 -4.91 -6.41
N THR A 117 -3.37 -5.87 -6.80
CA THR A 117 -3.14 -6.79 -7.92
C THR A 117 -4.17 -6.67 -9.03
N GLN A 118 -5.25 -5.91 -8.81
CA GLN A 118 -6.22 -5.58 -9.85
C GLN A 118 -6.97 -4.30 -9.53
N VAL A 119 -7.27 -3.51 -10.57
CA VAL A 119 -8.12 -2.33 -10.51
C VAL A 119 -9.10 -2.36 -11.67
N VAL A 120 -10.40 -2.20 -11.38
CA VAL A 120 -11.46 -2.14 -12.39
C VAL A 120 -12.29 -0.88 -12.15
N PRO A 121 -12.42 0.05 -13.12
CA PRO A 121 -13.33 1.19 -12.97
C PRO A 121 -14.77 0.70 -12.72
N LEU A 122 -15.48 1.36 -11.81
CA LEU A 122 -16.91 1.18 -11.67
C LEU A 122 -17.62 2.14 -12.63
N GLU A 123 -18.61 1.66 -13.37
CA GLU A 123 -19.42 2.53 -14.22
C GLU A 123 -20.19 3.55 -13.35
N PRO A 124 -20.37 4.80 -13.83
CA PRO A 124 -21.07 5.85 -13.09
C PRO A 124 -22.54 5.55 -12.80
#